data_AF-A0AAV4E919-F1
#
_entry.id   AF-A0AAV4E919-F1
#
_cell.length_a   1.000
_cell.length_b   1.000
_cell.length_c   1.000
_cell.angle_alpha   90.00
_cell.angle_beta   90.00
_cell.angle_gamma   90.00
#
_symmetry.space_group_name_H-M   'P 1'
#
loop_
_entity.id
_entity.type
_entity.pdbx_description
1 polymer ?
#
loop_
_entity_poly.entity_id
_entity_poly.type
_entity_poly.pdbx_seq_one_letter_code
_entity_poly.pdbx_strand_id
1 'polypeptide(L)'
;MIKNKKIVYIIQTLLVEMDGRKSRWRLQKNGLPQGSVLAPTLFNIYTNDQPEFDRTRRFIYADDLCLATQSTSFNAIETRLTDALSSLTNYYTENSLNANPSKTQVCAFHLNNHQANTKQIPSLRSSGTINR
;
A
#
# COMPACT_ATOMS: atom_id res chain seq x y z
N MET A 1 9.83 16.04 -18.28
CA MET A 1 9.87 16.62 -16.92
C MET A 1 10.67 15.69 -16.02
N ILE A 2 11.78 16.17 -15.50
CA ILE A 2 12.71 15.41 -14.66
C ILE A 2 12.05 15.23 -13.29
N LYS A 3 11.52 14.03 -12.99
CA LYS A 3 11.12 13.69 -11.61
C LYS A 3 12.40 13.52 -10.80
N ASN A 4 12.86 14.62 -10.17
CA ASN A 4 13.86 14.57 -9.11
C ASN A 4 13.25 13.82 -7.91
N LYS A 5 13.21 12.48 -7.96
CA LYS A 5 12.86 11.66 -6.82
C LYS A 5 13.94 11.88 -5.78
N LYS A 6 13.64 12.67 -4.74
CA LYS A 6 14.46 12.75 -3.53
C LYS A 6 14.42 11.36 -2.89
N ILE A 7 15.41 10.53 -3.19
CA ILE A 7 15.66 9.33 -2.41
C ILE A 7 16.18 9.84 -1.07
N VAL A 8 15.28 9.90 -0.09
CA VAL A 8 15.65 10.26 1.29
C VAL A 8 16.30 9.02 1.90
N TYR A 9 17.63 8.95 1.83
CA TYR A 9 18.39 7.96 2.58
C TYR A 9 18.46 8.42 4.04
N ILE A 10 17.70 7.76 4.91
CA ILE A 10 17.90 7.87 6.36
C ILE A 10 18.88 6.78 6.74
N ILE A 11 20.11 7.20 6.99
CA ILE A 11 21.16 6.33 7.47
C ILE A 11 21.08 6.34 8.99
N GLN A 12 20.84 5.18 9.59
CA GLN A 12 20.79 5.02 11.04
C GLN A 12 21.68 3.86 11.49
N THR A 13 22.17 3.94 12.71
CA THR A 13 22.86 2.84 13.39
C THR A 13 21.97 2.24 14.46
N LEU A 14 21.79 0.93 14.41
CA LEU A 14 20.98 0.16 15.36
C LEU A 14 21.90 -0.67 16.27
N LEU A 15 21.55 -0.70 17.56
CA LEU A 15 22.11 -1.60 18.57
C LEU A 15 20.94 -2.12 19.40
N VAL A 16 20.90 -3.44 19.60
CA VAL A 16 19.87 -4.10 20.41
C VAL A 16 20.53 -4.54 21.71
N GLU A 17 19.90 -4.24 22.84
CA GLU A 17 20.29 -4.74 24.15
C GLU A 17 19.17 -5.62 24.70
N MET A 18 19.52 -6.85 25.09
CA MET A 18 18.63 -7.79 25.77
C MET A 18 19.37 -8.43 26.94
N ASP A 19 18.78 -8.39 28.13
CA ASP A 19 19.35 -8.98 29.35
C ASP A 19 20.82 -8.58 29.61
N GLY A 20 21.13 -7.29 29.39
CA GLY A 20 22.47 -6.72 29.56
C GLY A 20 23.48 -7.11 28.47
N ARG A 21 23.08 -7.88 27.46
CA ARG A 21 23.91 -8.23 26.31
C ARG A 21 23.60 -7.33 25.13
N LYS A 22 24.64 -6.66 24.61
CA LYS A 22 24.54 -5.76 23.47
C LYS A 22 24.90 -6.46 22.17
N SER A 23 24.13 -6.21 21.11
CA SER A 23 24.50 -6.60 19.75
C SER A 23 25.62 -5.72 19.21
N ARG A 24 26.25 -6.16 18.12
CA ARG A 24 27.09 -5.25 17.29
C ARG A 24 26.25 -4.12 16.71
N TRP A 25 26.88 -2.97 16.52
CA TRP A 25 26.32 -1.88 15.72
C TRP A 25 26.03 -2.36 14.29
N ARG A 26 24.82 -2.08 13.81
CA ARG A 26 24.42 -2.34 12.42
C ARG A 26 24.01 -1.05 11.76
N LEU A 27 24.66 -0.74 10.64
CA LEU A 27 24.25 0.35 9.77
C LEU A 27 23.05 -0.10 8.95
N GLN A 28 21.93 0.60 9.10
CA GLN A 28 20.74 0.40 8.30
C GLN A 28 20.60 1.58 7.34
N LYS A 29 20.76 1.28 6.06
CA LYS A 29 20.76 2.27 4.97
C LYS A 29 19.35 2.54 4.41
N ASN A 30 18.43 1.60 4.63
CA ASN A 30 17.06 1.62 4.14
C ASN A 30 16.11 1.34 5.30
N GLY A 31 15.05 2.14 5.41
CA GLY A 31 14.05 2.03 6.46
C GLY A 31 14.24 3.04 7.59
N LEU A 32 13.16 3.27 8.32
CA LEU A 32 13.10 4.21 9.44
C LEU A 32 13.40 3.51 10.77
N PRO A 33 13.83 4.21 11.83
CA PRO A 33 14.07 3.60 13.12
C PRO A 33 12.72 3.24 13.73
N GLN A 34 12.50 1.94 13.97
CA GLN A 34 11.32 1.49 14.70
C GLN A 34 11.39 2.07 16.12
N GLY A 35 10.38 2.85 16.51
CA GLY A 35 10.39 3.62 17.76
C GLY A 35 10.78 5.09 17.61
N SER A 36 11.14 5.55 16.41
CA SER A 36 11.30 6.98 16.13
C SER A 36 9.94 7.68 16.01
N VAL A 37 9.75 8.75 16.77
CA VAL A 37 8.57 9.63 16.68
C VAL A 37 8.42 10.26 15.29
N LEU A 38 9.52 10.39 14.54
CA LEU A 38 9.54 10.98 13.20
C LEU A 38 9.24 9.98 12.08
N ALA A 39 9.32 8.68 12.35
CA ALA A 39 9.11 7.66 11.32
C ALA A 39 7.72 7.76 10.66
N PRO A 40 6.61 7.87 11.39
CA PRO A 40 5.28 7.99 10.78
C PRO A 40 5.13 9.24 9.91
N THR A 41 5.65 10.37 10.36
CA THR A 41 5.59 11.64 9.62
C THR A 41 6.37 11.58 8.30
N LEU A 42 7.56 10.99 8.34
CA LEU A 42 8.40 10.84 7.14
C LEU A 42 7.76 9.87 6.14
N PHE A 43 7.12 8.81 6.62
CA PHE A 43 6.36 7.90 5.77
C PHE A 43 5.17 8.60 5.09
N ASN A 44 4.44 9.45 5.81
CA ASN A 44 3.35 10.24 5.24
C ASN A 44 3.85 11.21 4.16
N ILE A 45 4.97 11.90 4.39
CA ILE A 45 5.58 12.79 3.38
C ILE A 45 6.02 12.00 2.15
N TYR A 46 6.59 10.81 2.36
CA TYR A 46 7.07 9.94 1.29
C TYR A 46 5.94 9.44 0.37
N THR A 47 4.76 9.19 0.94
CA THR A 47 3.61 8.64 0.22
C THR A 47 2.61 9.70 -0.24
N ASN A 48 2.91 10.99 -0.02
CA ASN A 48 1.98 12.08 -0.28
C ASN A 48 1.70 12.32 -1.78
N ASP A 49 2.56 11.85 -2.67
CA ASP A 49 2.42 11.97 -4.14
C ASP A 49 1.75 10.75 -4.79
N GLN A 50 1.11 9.88 -4.00
CA GLN A 50 0.34 8.75 -4.52
C GLN A 50 -0.77 9.21 -5.46
N PRO A 51 -1.01 8.48 -6.58
CA PRO A 51 -2.00 8.85 -7.59
C PRO A 51 -3.41 8.98 -7.04
N GLU A 52 -4.17 9.92 -7.59
CA GLU A 52 -5.60 10.09 -7.34
C GLU A 52 -6.43 9.43 -8.45
N PHE A 53 -7.66 9.05 -8.12
CA PHE A 53 -8.54 8.27 -8.99
C PHE A 53 -9.89 8.96 -9.15
N ASP A 54 -10.33 9.13 -10.41
CA ASP A 54 -11.67 9.65 -10.65
C ASP A 54 -12.73 8.66 -10.14
N ARG A 55 -13.78 9.16 -9.48
CA ARG A 55 -14.91 8.39 -8.94
C ARG A 55 -14.53 7.25 -7.98
N THR A 56 -13.33 7.29 -7.41
CA THR A 56 -12.86 6.36 -6.38
C THR A 56 -12.31 7.17 -5.21
N ARG A 57 -12.91 6.99 -4.04
CA ARG A 57 -12.45 7.58 -2.79
C ARG A 57 -11.28 6.77 -2.25
N ARG A 58 -10.34 7.47 -1.62
CA ARG A 58 -9.15 6.90 -1.01
C ARG A 58 -9.06 7.35 0.45
N PHE A 59 -8.76 6.41 1.33
CA PHE A 59 -8.48 6.67 2.74
C PHE A 59 -7.11 6.07 3.06
N ILE A 60 -6.20 6.90 3.58
CA ILE A 60 -4.84 6.50 3.94
C ILE A 60 -4.65 6.75 5.43
N TYR A 61 -4.10 5.77 6.14
CA TYR A 61 -3.66 5.94 7.51
C TYR A 61 -2.38 5.12 7.74
N ALA A 62 -1.25 5.79 7.94
CA ALA A 62 0.05 5.12 7.95
C ALA A 62 0.21 4.20 6.72
N ASP A 63 0.54 2.93 6.90
CA ASP A 63 0.67 1.93 5.83
C ASP A 63 -0.67 1.36 5.34
N ASP A 64 -1.79 1.64 6.01
CA ASP A 64 -3.10 1.18 5.61
C ASP A 64 -3.70 2.09 4.52
N LEU A 65 -4.16 1.45 3.43
CA LEU A 65 -4.84 2.09 2.31
C LEU A 65 -6.21 1.41 2.08
N CYS A 66 -7.27 2.22 2.00
CA CYS A 66 -8.59 1.78 1.59
C CYS A 66 -9.05 2.54 0.34
N LEU A 67 -9.57 1.80 -0.64
CA LEU A 67 -10.20 2.33 -1.85
C LEU A 67 -11.69 2.00 -1.83
N ALA A 68 -12.52 2.99 -2.13
CA ALA A 68 -13.97 2.83 -2.18
C ALA A 68 -14.55 3.49 -3.43
N THR A 69 -15.34 2.76 -4.21
CA THR A 69 -16.09 3.31 -5.35
C THR A 69 -17.57 2.95 -5.23
N GLN A 70 -18.41 3.74 -5.89
CA GLN A 70 -19.86 3.55 -5.92
C GLN A 70 -20.36 3.58 -7.37
N SER A 71 -21.25 2.66 -7.71
CA SER A 71 -21.89 2.56 -9.03
C SER A 71 -23.15 1.71 -8.92
N THR A 72 -24.04 1.84 -9.90
CA THR A 72 -25.21 0.96 -10.08
C THR A 72 -24.86 -0.35 -10.77
N SER A 73 -23.71 -0.40 -11.47
CA SER A 73 -23.21 -1.58 -12.17
C SER A 73 -21.95 -2.12 -11.49
N PHE A 74 -21.96 -3.39 -11.10
CA PHE A 74 -20.79 -4.09 -10.54
C PHE A 74 -19.61 -4.13 -11.51
N ASN A 75 -19.86 -4.26 -12.82
CA ASN A 75 -18.80 -4.22 -13.82
C ASN A 75 -18.06 -2.87 -13.78
N ALA A 76 -18.79 -1.77 -13.65
CA ALA A 76 -18.19 -0.44 -13.50
C ALA A 76 -17.43 -0.28 -12.17
N ILE A 77 -17.84 -0.95 -11.10
CA ILE A 77 -17.10 -0.99 -9.82
C ILE A 77 -15.78 -1.74 -10.01
N GLU A 78 -15.85 -2.93 -10.62
CA GLU A 78 -14.70 -3.79 -10.86
C GLU A 78 -13.65 -3.11 -11.75
N THR A 79 -14.06 -2.50 -12.86
CA THR A 79 -13.16 -1.75 -13.74
C THR A 79 -12.46 -0.62 -12.99
N ARG A 80 -13.21 0.23 -12.27
CA ARG A 80 -12.64 1.37 -11.55
C ARG A 80 -11.66 0.95 -10.45
N LEU A 81 -11.99 -0.09 -9.69
CA LEU A 81 -11.10 -0.62 -8.65
C LEU A 81 -9.85 -1.26 -9.26
N THR A 82 -9.99 -1.99 -10.37
CA THR A 82 -8.86 -2.62 -11.07
C THR A 82 -7.90 -1.56 -11.62
N ASP A 83 -8.41 -0.50 -12.25
CA ASP A 83 -7.60 0.59 -12.78
C ASP A 83 -6.87 1.36 -11.67
N ALA A 84 -7.55 1.62 -10.54
CA ALA A 84 -6.95 2.26 -9.38
C ALA A 84 -5.85 1.40 -8.76
N LEU A 85 -6.09 0.10 -8.58
CA LEU A 85 -5.11 -0.85 -8.04
C LEU A 85 -3.91 -1.03 -8.97
N SER A 86 -4.11 -1.06 -10.29
CA SER A 86 -3.03 -1.12 -11.28
C SER A 86 -2.11 0.11 -11.17
N SER A 87 -2.71 1.30 -11.10
CA SER A 87 -1.98 2.55 -10.94
C SER A 87 -1.19 2.63 -9.62
N LEU A 88 -1.78 2.15 -8.52
CA LEU A 88 -1.08 2.03 -7.23
C LEU A 88 0.06 1.03 -7.27
N THR A 89 -0.14 -0.12 -7.91
CA THR A 89 0.89 -1.15 -8.03
C THR A 89 2.11 -0.60 -8.78
N ASN A 90 1.88 0.16 -9.85
CA ASN A 90 2.95 0.86 -10.56
C ASN A 90 3.64 1.89 -9.67
N TYR A 91 2.88 2.73 -8.96
CA TYR A 91 3.45 3.70 -8.02
C TYR A 91 4.30 3.03 -6.92
N TYR A 92 3.82 1.93 -6.33
CA TYR A 92 4.54 1.21 -5.29
C TYR A 92 5.83 0.59 -5.83
N THR A 93 5.78 -0.01 -7.01
CA THR A 93 6.96 -0.58 -7.68
C THR A 93 8.00 0.50 -7.97
N GLU A 94 7.58 1.64 -8.52
CA GLU A 94 8.47 2.78 -8.79
C GLU A 94 9.07 3.42 -7.53
N ASN A 95 8.41 3.24 -6.39
CA ASN A 95 8.83 3.77 -5.09
C ASN A 95 9.39 2.68 -4.16
N SER A 96 9.75 1.49 -4.69
CA SER A 96 10.34 0.41 -3.89
C SER A 96 9.50 0.02 -2.66
N LEU A 97 8.18 0.20 -2.74
CA LEU A 97 7.20 -0.23 -1.74
C LEU A 97 6.63 -1.59 -2.16
N ASN A 98 6.49 -2.50 -1.20
CA ASN A 98 5.86 -3.80 -1.45
C ASN A 98 4.42 -3.77 -0.93
N ALA A 99 3.46 -3.86 -1.84
CA ALA A 99 2.08 -4.13 -1.47
C ALA A 99 1.99 -5.50 -0.79
N ASN A 100 1.01 -5.67 0.11
CA ASN A 100 0.75 -6.95 0.77
C ASN A 100 -0.60 -7.53 0.33
N PRO A 101 -0.67 -8.22 -0.83
CA PRO A 101 -1.91 -8.79 -1.34
C PRO A 101 -2.60 -9.75 -0.36
N SER A 102 -1.82 -10.43 0.49
CA SER A 102 -2.38 -11.39 1.46
C SER A 102 -3.20 -10.73 2.57
N LYS A 103 -2.92 -9.45 2.87
CA LYS A 103 -3.68 -8.64 3.82
C LYS A 103 -4.78 -7.82 3.15
N THR A 104 -4.74 -7.64 1.83
CA THR A 104 -5.75 -6.89 1.09
C THR A 104 -7.08 -7.66 1.06
N GLN A 105 -8.14 -7.02 1.57
CA GLN A 105 -9.49 -7.56 1.54
C GLN A 105 -10.38 -6.70 0.65
N VAL A 106 -11.34 -7.33 -0.04
CA VAL A 106 -12.35 -6.64 -0.85
C VAL A 106 -13.72 -6.90 -0.27
N CYS A 107 -14.50 -5.84 -0.09
CA CYS A 107 -15.86 -5.90 0.43
C CYS A 107 -16.81 -5.10 -0.48
N ALA A 108 -17.99 -5.65 -0.73
CA ALA A 108 -19.05 -5.00 -1.50
C ALA A 108 -20.29 -4.82 -0.62
N PHE A 109 -20.87 -3.62 -0.62
CA PHE A 109 -22.10 -3.29 0.11
C PHE A 109 -23.22 -3.01 -0.89
N HIS A 110 -24.30 -3.77 -0.86
CA HIS A 110 -25.46 -3.56 -1.71
C HIS A 110 -26.77 -3.93 -1.00
N LEU A 111 -27.87 -3.27 -1.36
CA LEU A 111 -29.19 -3.51 -0.75
C LEU A 111 -29.90 -4.75 -1.33
N ASN A 112 -29.45 -5.24 -2.49
CA ASN A 112 -30.09 -6.38 -3.17
C ASN A 112 -29.56 -7.72 -2.63
N ASN A 113 -30.20 -8.28 -1.61
CA ASN A 113 -29.75 -9.52 -0.97
C ASN A 113 -29.74 -10.73 -1.93
N HIS A 114 -30.53 -10.68 -3.01
CA HIS A 114 -30.55 -11.73 -4.04
C HIS A 114 -29.22 -11.83 -4.81
N GLN A 115 -28.42 -10.76 -4.81
CA GLN A 115 -27.10 -10.72 -5.44
C GLN A 115 -25.95 -10.95 -4.44
N ALA A 116 -26.21 -11.22 -3.16
CA ALA A 116 -25.18 -11.38 -2.12
C ALA A 116 -24.21 -12.54 -2.40
N ASN A 117 -24.69 -13.58 -3.09
CA ASN A 117 -23.86 -14.73 -3.49
C ASN A 117 -23.15 -14.51 -4.84
N THR A 118 -23.34 -13.38 -5.50
CA THR A 118 -22.63 -13.07 -6.74
C THR A 118 -21.19 -12.76 -6.38
N LYS A 119 -20.28 -13.72 -6.58
CA LYS A 119 -18.83 -13.50 -6.51
C LYS A 119 -18.38 -12.58 -7.66
N GLN A 120 -18.77 -11.33 -7.65
CA GLN A 120 -18.21 -10.25 -8.46
C GLN A 120 -17.25 -9.46 -7.58
N ILE A 121 -16.29 -10.19 -7.02
CA ILE A 121 -15.10 -9.60 -6.44
C ILE A 121 -14.14 -9.47 -7.63
N PRO A 122 -13.50 -8.30 -7.84
CA PRO A 122 -12.45 -8.18 -8.84
C PRO A 122 -11.55 -9.39 -8.67
N SER A 123 -11.31 -10.14 -9.74
CA SER A 123 -10.36 -11.23 -9.68
C SER A 123 -8.98 -10.62 -9.42
N LEU A 124 -8.66 -10.36 -8.15
CA LEU A 124 -7.32 -10.30 -7.59
C LEU A 124 -6.74 -11.72 -7.63
N ARG A 125 -6.84 -12.37 -8.80
CA ARG A 125 -5.95 -13.45 -9.17
C ARG A 125 -4.63 -12.76 -9.36
N SER A 126 -3.81 -12.83 -8.32
CA SER A 126 -2.35 -12.83 -8.37
C SER A 126 -1.80 -12.88 -9.81
N SER A 127 -1.69 -11.73 -10.49
CA SER A 127 -0.72 -11.56 -11.57
C SER A 127 0.63 -11.39 -10.87
N GLY A 128 1.12 -12.53 -10.42
CA GLY A 128 2.26 -12.71 -9.55
C GLY A 128 2.57 -14.19 -9.52
N THR A 129 2.68 -14.80 -10.72
CA THR A 129 3.47 -16.01 -10.89
C THR A 129 4.89 -15.65 -10.49
N ILE A 130 5.20 -15.71 -9.20
CA ILE A 130 6.58 -15.85 -8.75
C ILE A 130 6.93 -17.29 -9.13
N ASN A 131 7.53 -17.42 -10.31
CA ASN A 131 8.27 -18.62 -10.66
C ASN A 131 9.24 -18.91 -9.52
N ARG A 132 9.28 -20.19 -9.14
CA ARG A 132 10.30 -20.77 -8.28
C ARG A 132 11.70 -20.49 -8.80
#